data_AF-A0A2A4JI58-F1
#
_entry.id   AF-A0A2A4JI58-F1
#
_cell.length_a   1.000
_cell.length_b   1.000
_cell.length_c   1.000
_cell.angle_alpha   90.00
_cell.angle_beta   90.00
_cell.angle_gamma   90.00
#
_symmetry.space_group_name_H-M   'P 1'
#
loop_
_entity.id
_entity.type
_entity.pdbx_description
1 polymer ?
#
loop_
_entity_poly.entity_id
_entity_poly.type
_entity_poly.pdbx_seq_one_letter_code
_entity_poly.pdbx_strand_id
1 'polypeptide(L)'
;MALSAVLPLLPENKIFNGWFYVASQSPEDEESKKFRKYMLEHWLKENKFIKFWCIFGERHRTTNLLEAWHKKINALVSKKKPNMTQLLNILYEDADVCE
;
A
#
# COMPACT_ATOMS: atom_id res chain seq x y z
N MET A 1 7.66 11.21 8.94
CA MET A 1 6.67 10.24 8.44
C MET A 1 5.66 10.81 7.45
N ALA A 2 5.12 12.04 7.62
CA ALA A 2 4.15 12.58 6.66
C ALA A 2 4.69 12.74 5.23
N LEU A 3 5.95 13.15 5.06
CA LEU A 3 6.56 13.36 3.74
C LEU A 3 6.91 12.06 2.99
N SER A 4 7.11 10.94 3.67
CA SER A 4 7.32 9.66 2.97
C SER A 4 6.05 9.17 2.26
N ALA A 5 4.87 9.59 2.71
CA ALA A 5 3.59 9.25 2.08
C ALA A 5 3.40 9.93 0.71
N VAL A 6 4.13 11.03 0.43
CA VAL A 6 4.04 11.75 -0.86
C VAL A 6 5.11 11.33 -1.86
N LEU A 7 6.06 10.47 -1.49
CA LEU A 7 7.08 9.95 -2.41
C LEU A 7 6.50 9.34 -3.70
N PRO A 8 5.39 8.57 -3.66
CA PRO A 8 4.72 8.03 -4.86
C PRO A 8 4.32 9.07 -5.90
N LEU A 9 4.09 10.31 -5.45
CA LEU A 9 3.67 11.42 -6.30
C LEU A 9 4.84 12.07 -7.03
N LEU A 10 6.08 11.70 -6.72
CA LEU A 10 7.24 12.16 -7.46
C LEU A 10 7.41 11.34 -8.75
N PRO A 11 7.94 11.96 -9.83
CA PRO A 11 8.43 11.21 -10.98
C PRO A 11 9.37 10.09 -10.54
N GLU A 12 9.31 8.92 -11.19
CA GLU A 12 10.08 7.72 -10.81
C GLU A 12 11.57 8.03 -10.57
N ASN A 13 12.17 8.83 -11.46
CA ASN A 13 13.58 9.24 -11.38
C ASN A 13 13.91 10.23 -10.24
N LYS A 14 12.91 10.74 -9.51
CA LYS A 14 13.05 11.66 -8.38
C LYS A 14 12.75 11.02 -7.03
N ILE A 15 12.16 9.82 -7.00
CA ILE A 15 11.76 9.15 -5.76
C ILE A 15 12.95 8.93 -4.81
N PHE A 16 14.10 8.45 -5.32
CA PHE A 16 15.30 8.26 -4.49
C PHE A 16 15.83 9.57 -3.90
N ASN A 17 15.88 10.64 -4.70
CA ASN A 17 16.33 11.95 -4.21
C ASN A 17 15.36 12.51 -3.17
N GLY A 18 14.05 12.32 -3.38
CA GLY A 18 13.04 12.67 -2.39
C GLY A 18 13.20 11.89 -1.09
N TRP A 19 13.51 10.59 -1.16
CA TRP A 19 13.78 9.78 0.02
C TRP A 19 15.03 10.27 0.77
N PHE A 20 16.14 10.56 0.08
CA PHE A 20 17.33 11.10 0.74
C PHE A 20 17.06 12.42 1.46
N TYR A 21 16.26 13.30 0.86
CA TYR A 21 15.81 14.52 1.52
C TYR A 21 15.02 14.21 2.79
N VAL A 22 13.99 13.36 2.70
CA VAL A 22 13.15 12.97 3.86
C VAL A 22 14.00 12.31 4.95
N ALA A 23 14.93 11.44 4.59
CA ALA A 23 15.82 10.76 5.51
C ALA A 23 16.77 11.75 6.21
N SER A 24 17.29 12.76 5.49
CA SER A 24 18.18 13.78 6.06
C SER A 24 17.49 14.70 7.08
N GLN A 25 16.17 14.88 6.95
CA GLN A 25 15.36 15.68 7.87
C GLN A 25 14.73 14.82 8.99
N SER A 26 14.98 13.52 8.99
CA SER A 26 14.45 12.60 10.00
C SER A 26 15.25 12.75 11.30
N PRO A 27 14.62 12.65 12.48
CA PRO A 27 15.35 12.67 13.73
C PRO A 27 16.28 11.45 13.88
N GLU A 28 17.29 11.55 14.75
CA GLU A 28 18.30 10.51 15.00
C GLU A 28 17.95 9.54 16.13
N ASP A 29 16.68 9.49 16.52
CA ASP A 29 16.18 8.51 17.48
C ASP A 29 16.13 7.09 16.87
N GLU A 30 16.08 6.08 17.74
CA GLU A 30 16.10 4.67 17.34
C GLU A 30 14.87 4.25 16.53
N GLU A 31 13.70 4.86 16.75
CA GLU A 31 12.48 4.54 15.98
C GLU A 31 12.61 5.06 14.55
N SER A 32 13.09 6.29 14.40
CA SER A 32 13.38 6.90 13.10
C SER A 32 14.42 6.09 12.32
N LYS A 33 15.50 5.62 12.98
CA LYS A 33 16.49 4.73 12.34
C LYS A 33 15.87 3.41 11.86
N LYS A 34 15.06 2.76 12.70
CA LYS A 34 14.34 1.52 12.34
C LYS A 34 13.43 1.75 11.14
N PHE A 35 12.68 2.85 11.13
CA PHE A 35 11.82 3.22 10.01
C PHE A 35 12.62 3.45 8.72
N ARG A 36 13.72 4.21 8.77
CA ARG A 36 14.57 4.45 7.59
C ARG A 36 15.14 3.15 7.03
N LYS A 37 15.60 2.25 7.89
CA LYS A 37 16.09 0.92 7.51
C LYS A 37 14.99 0.09 6.83
N TYR A 38 13.81 0.02 7.45
CA TYR A 38 12.67 -0.69 6.89
C TYR A 38 12.28 -0.17 5.50
N MET A 39 12.19 1.16 5.35
CA MET A 39 11.88 1.81 4.07
C MET A 39 12.87 1.44 2.96
N LEU A 40 14.17 1.49 3.27
CA LEU A 40 15.21 1.11 2.34
C LEU A 40 15.11 -0.37 1.96
N GLU A 41 15.03 -1.26 2.94
CA GLU A 41 15.10 -2.72 2.70
C GLU A 41 13.89 -3.27 1.94
N HIS A 42 12.68 -2.76 2.21
CA HIS A 42 11.44 -3.35 1.70
C HIS A 42 10.87 -2.63 0.49
N TRP A 43 11.10 -1.32 0.37
CA TRP A 43 10.41 -0.49 -0.62
C TRP A 43 11.34 0.15 -1.65
N LEU A 44 12.59 0.45 -1.28
CA LEU A 44 13.51 1.17 -2.16
C LEU A 44 14.68 0.32 -2.67
N LYS A 45 14.95 -0.85 -2.06
CA LYS A 45 16.07 -1.72 -2.41
C LYS A 45 16.00 -2.22 -3.86
N GLU A 46 14.79 -2.56 -4.31
CA GLU A 46 14.56 -3.05 -5.66
C GLU A 46 13.73 -2.05 -6.46
N ASN A 47 14.29 -1.58 -7.59
CA ASN A 47 13.63 -0.62 -8.47
C ASN A 47 12.29 -1.14 -9.04
N LYS A 48 12.05 -2.46 -8.98
CA LYS A 48 10.78 -3.08 -9.38
C LYS A 48 9.60 -2.56 -8.58
N PHE A 49 9.75 -2.39 -7.27
CA PHE A 49 8.66 -1.90 -6.44
C PHE A 49 8.34 -0.44 -6.74
N ILE A 50 9.37 0.38 -7.00
CA ILE A 50 9.21 1.80 -7.31
C ILE A 50 8.33 2.00 -8.56
N LYS A 51 8.48 1.16 -9.59
CA LYS A 51 7.61 1.20 -10.78
C LYS A 51 6.14 0.92 -10.46
N PHE A 52 5.87 0.04 -9.50
CA PHE A 52 4.50 -0.25 -9.05
C PHE A 52 3.97 0.84 -8.11
N TRP A 53 4.85 1.46 -7.34
CA TRP A 53 4.50 2.40 -6.27
C TRP A 53 4.37 3.83 -6.75
N CYS A 54 5.17 4.24 -7.75
CA CYS A 54 5.08 5.54 -8.39
C CYS A 54 3.72 5.67 -9.08
N ILE A 55 2.96 6.71 -8.70
CA ILE A 55 1.66 7.06 -9.28
C ILE A 55 1.72 8.42 -9.97
N PHE A 56 2.91 8.94 -10.22
CA PHE A 56 3.09 10.20 -10.91
C PHE A 56 2.51 10.12 -12.33
N GLY A 57 1.54 10.99 -12.62
CA GLY A 57 0.83 11.00 -13.89
C GLY A 57 -0.33 10.00 -13.99
N GLU A 58 -0.54 9.16 -12.98
CA GLU A 58 -1.70 8.26 -12.93
C GLU A 58 -2.95 9.03 -12.49
N ARG A 59 -4.00 8.99 -13.30
CA ARG A 59 -5.24 9.74 -13.06
C ARG A 59 -6.02 9.17 -11.87
N HIS A 60 -5.99 7.86 -11.67
CA HIS A 60 -6.77 7.16 -10.64
C HIS A 60 -6.02 5.95 -10.09
N ARG A 61 -5.51 6.07 -8.87
CA ARG A 61 -5.24 4.93 -7.99
C ARG A 61 -5.87 5.19 -6.62
N THR A 62 -7.20 5.27 -6.61
CA THR A 62 -7.92 5.24 -5.34
C THR A 62 -8.02 3.79 -4.89
N THR A 63 -7.53 3.47 -3.71
CA THR A 63 -7.84 2.20 -3.02
C THR A 63 -9.33 2.06 -2.73
N ASN A 64 -10.15 3.09 -2.95
CA ASN A 64 -11.59 3.11 -2.78
C ASN A 64 -12.31 1.85 -3.31
N LEU A 65 -11.93 1.33 -4.48
CA LEU A 65 -12.57 0.11 -5.01
C LEU A 65 -12.20 -1.12 -4.17
N LEU A 66 -10.93 -1.25 -3.79
CA LEU A 66 -10.45 -2.32 -2.92
C LEU A 66 -11.01 -2.20 -1.50
N GLU A 67 -11.09 -0.98 -0.97
CA GLU A 67 -11.69 -0.67 0.33
C GLU A 67 -13.20 -0.95 0.33
N ALA A 68 -13.90 -0.57 -0.74
CA ALA A 68 -15.31 -0.88 -0.92
C ALA A 68 -15.54 -2.40 -1.02
N TRP A 69 -14.69 -3.10 -1.77
CA TRP A 69 -14.74 -4.56 -1.88
C TRP A 69 -14.47 -5.25 -0.53
N HIS A 70 -13.41 -4.86 0.19
CA HIS A 70 -13.15 -5.35 1.55
C HIS A 70 -14.30 -5.04 2.50
N LYS A 71 -14.92 -3.87 2.41
CA LYS A 71 -16.10 -3.52 3.20
C LYS A 71 -17.30 -4.42 2.87
N LYS A 72 -17.54 -4.72 1.59
CA LYS A 72 -18.57 -5.66 1.13
C LYS A 72 -18.32 -7.06 1.70
N ILE A 73 -17.11 -7.59 1.56
CA ILE A 73 -16.73 -8.91 2.09
C ILE A 73 -16.88 -8.95 3.61
N ASN A 74 -16.40 -7.93 4.34
CA ASN A 74 -16.56 -7.87 5.80
C ASN A 74 -18.03 -7.83 6.24
N ALA A 75 -18.90 -7.14 5.49
CA ALA A 75 -20.33 -7.13 5.74
C ALA A 75 -20.97 -8.50 5.49
N LEU A 76 -20.60 -9.20 4.42
CA LEU A 76 -21.09 -10.55 4.12
C LEU A 76 -20.61 -11.59 5.14
N VAL A 77 -19.35 -11.44 5.57
CA VAL A 77 -18.71 -12.34 6.53
C VAL A 77 -19.32 -12.21 7.93
N SER A 78 -19.75 -11.01 8.34
CA SER A 78 -20.57 -10.67 9.54
C SER A 78 -20.19 -11.29 10.90
N LYS A 79 -19.16 -12.13 10.98
CA LYS A 79 -18.72 -12.87 12.16
C LYS A 79 -17.27 -12.56 12.45
N LYS A 80 -16.97 -12.45 13.74
CA LYS A 80 -15.61 -12.18 14.26
C LYS A 80 -14.57 -13.25 13.86
N LYS A 81 -15.02 -14.44 13.42
CA LYS A 81 -14.21 -15.56 12.89
C LYS A 81 -15.05 -16.38 11.90
N PRO A 82 -15.05 -16.08 10.58
CA PRO A 82 -15.68 -16.96 9.60
C PRO A 82 -14.96 -18.31 9.53
N ASN A 83 -15.72 -19.36 9.26
CA ASN A 83 -15.13 -20.63 8.82
C ASN A 83 -14.55 -20.45 7.40
N MET A 84 -13.41 -21.08 7.10
CA MET A 84 -12.73 -21.01 5.80
C MET A 84 -13.68 -21.35 4.64
N THR A 85 -14.53 -22.36 4.80
CA THR A 85 -15.52 -22.74 3.77
C THR A 85 -16.55 -21.65 3.52
N GLN A 86 -16.95 -20.90 4.55
CA GLN A 86 -17.90 -19.80 4.41
C GLN A 86 -17.29 -18.63 3.65
N LEU A 87 -16.03 -18.31 3.94
CA LEU A 87 -15.30 -17.28 3.19
C LEU A 87 -15.14 -17.68 1.72
N LEU A 88 -14.78 -18.93 1.44
CA LEU A 88 -14.64 -19.42 0.07
C LEU A 88 -15.96 -19.33 -0.70
N ASN A 89 -17.08 -19.75 -0.11
CA ASN A 89 -18.38 -19.64 -0.78
C ASN A 89 -18.75 -18.18 -1.10
N ILE A 90 -18.54 -17.26 -0.15
CA ILE A 90 -18.79 -15.82 -0.38
C ILE A 90 -17.92 -15.29 -1.53
N LEU A 91 -16.66 -15.71 -1.61
CA LEU A 91 -15.77 -15.29 -2.68
C LEU A 91 -16.17 -15.87 -4.04
N TYR A 92 -16.62 -17.14 -4.08
CA TYR A 92 -17.15 -17.74 -5.31
C TYR A 92 -18.42 -17.03 -5.77
N GLU A 93 -19.37 -16.77 -4.87
CA GLU A 93 -20.60 -16.03 -5.18
C GLU A 93 -20.29 -14.59 -5.66
N ASP A 94 -19.32 -13.90 -5.06
CA ASP A 94 -18.91 -12.56 -5.51
C ASP A 94 -18.25 -12.56 -6.90
N ALA A 95 -17.50 -13.62 -7.22
CA ALA A 95 -16.85 -13.79 -8.52
C ALA A 95 -17.85 -14.13 -9.64
N ASP A 96 -18.83 -15.00 -9.37
CA ASP A 96 -19.87 -15.39 -10.34
C ASP A 96 -20.82 -14.23 -10.69
N VAL A 97 -20.99 -13.24 -9.79
CA VAL A 97 -21.82 -12.04 -10.05
C VAL A 97 -21.15 -11.08 -11.06
N CYS A 98 -19.91 -11.35 -11.47
CA CYS A 98 -19.17 -10.53 -12.45
C CYS A 98 -19.24 -11.05 -13.91
N GLU A 99 -19.99 -12.12 -14.19
CA GLU A 99 -20.37 -12.53 -15.57
C GLU A 99 -21.76 -11.99 -15.97
#